data_AF-A0A812N927-F1
#
_entry.id   AF-A0A812N927-F1
#
_cell.length_a   1.000
_cell.length_b   1.000
_cell.length_c   1.000
_cell.angle_alpha   90.00
_cell.angle_beta   90.00
_cell.angle_gamma   90.00
#
_symmetry.space_group_name_H-M   'P 1'
#
loop_
_entity.id
_entity.type
_entity.pdbx_description
1 polymer ?
#
loop_
_entity_poly.entity_id
_entity_poly.type
_entity_poly.pdbx_seq_one_letter_code
_entity_poly.pdbx_strand_id
1 'polypeptide(L)'
;MEAAYGSAQLQPMPKPVPGRWRLNRVAMLEAVFVPWAIFVCVSWLLTFSVHYKHTVPTLVLAAACLLVPAGMWYRVWQQRHDSRDISHREPNWFNFLAIMCSIAWLAGVVAGLYTWFSYMLPYFEKESLAILTNVDTRRAAGGQFLDMGALEFAPRTDVNESLTMGYKDGNLYCVAPIVTSGGVNSTPPAFYDFWAVGVNCCNPFAPKLFACGEPNDDEARCIC
;
A
#
# COMPACT_ATOMS: atom_id res chain seq x y z
N MET A 1 -58.19 43.86 -58.21
CA MET A 1 -58.34 42.83 -57.16
C MET A 1 -56.97 42.63 -56.55
N GLU A 2 -56.67 43.34 -55.47
CA GLU A 2 -55.44 43.16 -54.69
C GLU A 2 -55.82 42.43 -53.40
N ALA A 3 -55.20 41.28 -53.17
CA ALA A 3 -55.40 40.49 -51.95
C ALA A 3 -54.52 41.07 -50.84
N ALA A 4 -55.15 41.67 -49.82
CA ALA A 4 -54.47 42.09 -48.61
C ALA A 4 -54.08 40.87 -47.77
N TYR A 5 -52.78 40.56 -47.71
CA TYR A 5 -52.22 39.58 -46.78
C TYR A 5 -52.25 40.18 -45.37
N GLY A 6 -53.15 39.69 -44.52
CA GLY A 6 -53.17 40.01 -43.10
C GLY A 6 -51.99 39.34 -42.38
N SER A 7 -51.13 40.14 -41.76
CA SER A 7 -50.05 39.64 -40.89
C SER A 7 -50.67 39.12 -39.59
N ALA A 8 -50.57 37.81 -39.34
CA ALA A 8 -50.94 37.23 -38.06
C ALA A 8 -50.07 37.83 -36.93
N GLN A 9 -50.71 38.31 -35.87
CA GLN A 9 -50.03 38.81 -34.67
C GLN A 9 -49.31 37.64 -33.99
N LEU A 10 -47.97 37.70 -33.90
CA LEU A 10 -47.17 36.74 -33.12
C LEU A 10 -47.53 36.90 -31.64
N GLN A 11 -48.20 35.91 -31.06
CA GLN A 11 -48.41 35.87 -29.62
C GLN A 11 -47.05 35.73 -28.92
N PRO A 12 -46.75 36.54 -27.88
CA PRO A 12 -45.49 36.43 -27.16
C PRO A 12 -45.43 35.05 -26.48
N MET A 13 -44.36 34.30 -26.76
CA MET A 13 -44.13 33.01 -26.10
C MET A 13 -44.12 33.23 -24.57
N PRO A 14 -44.89 32.45 -23.80
CA PRO A 14 -44.87 32.56 -22.35
C PRO A 14 -43.45 32.32 -21.85
N LYS A 15 -42.89 33.28 -21.12
CA LYS A 15 -41.57 33.13 -20.49
C LYS A 15 -41.62 31.88 -19.59
N PRO A 16 -40.69 30.92 -19.72
CA PRO A 16 -40.67 29.76 -18.86
C PRO A 16 -40.48 30.25 -17.42
N VAL A 17 -41.50 30.02 -16.59
CA VAL A 17 -41.40 30.25 -15.15
C VAL A 17 -40.34 29.28 -14.60
N PRO A 18 -39.27 29.76 -13.96
CA PRO A 18 -38.27 28.87 -13.39
C PRO A 18 -38.95 27.99 -12.34
N GLY A 19 -38.97 26.68 -12.59
CA GLY A 19 -39.55 25.70 -11.69
C GLY A 19 -38.92 25.79 -10.30
N ARG A 20 -39.75 25.68 -9.26
CA ARG A 20 -39.31 25.71 -7.87
C ARG A 20 -38.34 24.55 -7.63
N TRP A 21 -37.09 24.84 -7.27
CA TRP A 21 -36.06 23.83 -6.98
C TRP A 21 -36.50 22.97 -5.79
N ARG A 22 -37.06 21.79 -6.05
CA ARG A 22 -37.38 20.82 -5.01
C ARG A 22 -36.10 20.06 -4.68
N LEU A 23 -35.46 20.45 -3.59
CA LEU A 23 -34.29 19.76 -3.05
C LEU A 23 -34.68 18.33 -2.64
N ASN A 24 -34.20 17.31 -3.35
CA ASN A 24 -34.39 15.92 -2.96
C ASN A 24 -33.32 15.54 -1.92
N ARG A 25 -33.71 15.50 -0.64
CA ARG A 25 -32.81 15.17 0.48
C ARG A 25 -32.19 13.78 0.33
N VAL A 26 -32.93 12.82 -0.24
CA VAL A 26 -32.43 11.45 -0.46
C VAL A 26 -31.31 11.45 -1.50
N ALA A 27 -31.49 12.17 -2.60
CA ALA A 27 -30.48 12.30 -3.66
C ALA A 27 -29.18 12.96 -3.16
N MET A 28 -29.28 13.91 -2.23
CA MET A 28 -28.11 14.54 -1.62
C MET A 28 -27.32 13.57 -0.73
N LEU A 29 -28.00 12.76 0.08
CA LEU A 29 -27.34 11.75 0.90
C LEU A 29 -26.69 10.69 0.00
N GLU A 30 -27.39 10.23 -1.03
CA GLU A 30 -26.88 9.22 -1.97
C GLU A 30 -25.62 9.70 -2.70
N ALA A 31 -25.59 10.96 -3.13
CA ALA A 31 -24.43 11.56 -3.82
C ALA A 31 -23.19 11.71 -2.94
N VAL A 32 -23.31 11.60 -1.61
CA VAL A 32 -22.18 11.64 -0.67
C VAL A 32 -21.79 10.24 -0.22
N PHE A 33 -22.75 9.46 0.26
CA PHE A 33 -22.47 8.15 0.87
C PHE A 33 -22.10 7.08 -0.16
N VAL A 34 -22.68 7.11 -1.37
CA VAL A 34 -22.39 6.08 -2.38
C VAL A 34 -20.96 6.21 -2.94
N PRO A 35 -20.51 7.39 -3.40
CA PRO A 35 -19.11 7.53 -3.83
C PRO A 35 -18.12 7.25 -2.70
N TRP A 36 -18.42 7.71 -1.47
CA TRP A 36 -17.58 7.45 -0.31
C TRP A 36 -17.45 5.96 0.00
N ALA A 37 -18.57 5.22 0.02
CA ALA A 37 -18.57 3.79 0.25
C ALA A 37 -17.81 3.03 -0.85
N ILE A 38 -17.97 3.41 -2.12
CA ILE A 38 -17.20 2.81 -3.23
C ILE A 38 -15.71 3.05 -3.04
N PHE A 39 -15.31 4.28 -2.73
CA PHE A 39 -13.92 4.63 -2.49
C PHE A 39 -13.32 3.78 -1.37
N VAL A 40 -13.96 3.76 -0.19
CA VAL A 40 -13.48 3.00 0.98
C VAL A 40 -13.41 1.50 0.69
N CYS A 41 -14.45 0.93 0.06
CA CYS A 41 -14.48 -0.50 -0.28
C CYS A 41 -13.37 -0.88 -1.26
N VAL A 42 -13.17 -0.11 -2.34
CA VAL A 42 -12.13 -0.40 -3.33
C VAL A 42 -10.74 -0.21 -2.72
N SER A 43 -10.53 0.87 -1.96
CA SER A 43 -9.25 1.10 -1.29
C SER A 43 -8.94 0.00 -0.27
N TRP A 44 -9.95 -0.47 0.47
CA TRP A 44 -9.80 -1.59 1.41
C TRP A 44 -9.39 -2.86 0.65
N LEU A 45 -10.17 -3.27 -0.35
CA LEU A 45 -9.97 -4.52 -1.07
C LEU A 45 -8.55 -4.63 -1.68
N LEU A 46 -7.99 -3.51 -2.12
CA LEU A 46 -6.66 -3.45 -2.73
C LEU A 46 -5.51 -3.27 -1.72
N THR A 47 -5.78 -2.82 -0.50
CA THR A 47 -4.73 -2.57 0.51
C THR A 47 -4.53 -3.74 1.46
N PHE A 48 -5.59 -4.42 1.89
CA PHE A 48 -5.51 -5.39 2.99
C PHE A 48 -4.92 -6.75 2.60
N SER A 49 -4.55 -7.54 3.63
CA SER A 49 -3.90 -8.86 3.52
C SER A 49 -4.63 -9.89 2.65
N VAL A 50 -5.92 -9.71 2.39
CA VAL A 50 -6.68 -10.54 1.46
C VAL A 50 -6.13 -10.44 0.03
N HIS A 51 -5.63 -9.27 -0.38
CA HIS A 51 -5.00 -9.08 -1.69
C HIS A 51 -3.68 -9.84 -1.81
N TYR A 52 -2.93 -9.95 -0.69
CA TYR A 52 -1.69 -10.73 -0.63
C TYR A 52 -1.94 -12.22 -0.86
N LYS A 53 -2.92 -12.81 -0.15
CA LYS A 53 -3.21 -14.25 -0.24
C LYS A 53 -3.98 -14.64 -1.51
N HIS A 54 -4.87 -13.76 -1.95
CA HIS A 54 -5.81 -14.04 -3.04
C HIS A 54 -5.93 -12.84 -3.98
N THR A 55 -4.89 -12.60 -4.77
CA THR A 55 -4.80 -11.47 -5.71
C THR A 55 -5.90 -11.50 -6.77
N VAL A 56 -6.20 -12.68 -7.34
CA VAL A 56 -7.20 -12.81 -8.42
C VAL A 56 -8.62 -12.46 -7.95
N PRO A 57 -9.19 -13.07 -6.89
CA PRO A 57 -10.57 -12.75 -6.49
C PRO A 57 -10.71 -11.32 -5.94
N THR A 58 -9.68 -10.76 -5.31
CA THR A 58 -9.73 -9.36 -4.85
C THR A 58 -9.78 -8.36 -6.01
N LEU A 59 -9.02 -8.61 -7.08
CA LEU A 59 -9.10 -7.82 -8.31
C LEU A 59 -10.47 -7.97 -8.99
N VAL A 60 -11.04 -9.19 -9.03
CA VAL A 60 -12.39 -9.42 -9.57
C VAL A 60 -13.45 -8.67 -8.75
N LEU A 61 -13.34 -8.65 -7.42
CA LEU A 61 -14.26 -7.90 -6.55
C LEU A 61 -14.11 -6.39 -6.71
N ALA A 62 -12.88 -5.88 -6.83
CA ALA A 62 -12.63 -4.46 -7.11
C ALA A 62 -13.17 -4.05 -8.49
N ALA A 63 -13.04 -4.92 -9.49
CA ALA A 63 -13.64 -4.74 -10.82
C ALA A 63 -15.18 -4.85 -10.77
N ALA A 64 -15.75 -5.72 -9.94
CA ALA A 64 -17.20 -5.80 -9.76
C ALA A 64 -17.78 -4.50 -9.19
N CYS A 65 -17.03 -3.75 -8.38
CA CYS A 65 -17.43 -2.43 -7.92
C CYS A 65 -17.58 -1.40 -9.06
N LEU A 66 -16.96 -1.62 -10.23
CA LEU A 66 -17.15 -0.80 -11.43
C LEU A 66 -18.56 -0.93 -12.04
N LEU A 67 -19.28 -2.02 -11.74
CA LEU A 67 -20.65 -2.22 -12.22
C LEU A 67 -21.60 -1.15 -11.68
N VAL A 68 -21.32 -0.57 -10.51
CA VAL A 68 -22.14 0.49 -9.90
C VAL A 68 -22.09 1.79 -10.74
N PRO A 69 -20.93 2.42 -11.01
CA PRO A 69 -20.87 3.57 -11.89
C PRO A 69 -21.28 3.21 -13.34
N ALA A 70 -20.99 2.01 -13.83
CA ALA A 70 -21.44 1.57 -15.16
C ALA A 70 -22.97 1.52 -15.27
N GLY A 71 -23.66 1.00 -14.24
CA GLY A 71 -25.11 0.98 -14.18
C GLY A 71 -25.72 2.38 -14.12
N MET A 72 -25.06 3.32 -13.45
CA MET A 72 -25.48 4.73 -13.41
C MET A 72 -25.31 5.41 -14.77
N TRP A 73 -24.20 5.16 -15.47
CA TRP A 73 -24.00 5.60 -16.84
C TRP A 73 -25.02 4.99 -17.81
N TYR A 74 -25.38 3.73 -17.63
CA TYR A 74 -26.41 3.07 -18.42
C TYR A 74 -27.79 3.74 -18.23
N ARG A 75 -28.17 4.09 -17.00
CA ARG A 75 -29.42 4.84 -16.74
C ARG A 75 -29.42 6.21 -17.38
N VAL A 76 -28.29 6.92 -17.33
CA VAL A 76 -28.10 8.20 -18.03
C VAL A 76 -28.27 8.02 -19.54
N TRP A 77 -27.70 6.97 -20.12
CA TRP A 77 -27.81 6.67 -21.54
C TRP A 77 -29.25 6.33 -21.95
N GLN A 78 -29.93 5.47 -21.19
CA GLN A 78 -31.33 5.09 -21.43
C GLN A 78 -32.24 6.32 -21.42
N GLN A 79 -32.07 7.20 -20.44
CA GLN A 79 -32.88 8.41 -20.33
C GLN A 79 -32.65 9.39 -21.49
N ARG A 80 -31.40 9.51 -21.97
CA ARG A 80 -31.08 10.32 -23.16
C ARG A 80 -31.66 9.73 -24.44
N HIS A 81 -31.79 8.41 -24.52
CA HIS A 81 -32.31 7.72 -25.70
C HIS A 81 -33.84 7.76 -25.78
N ASP A 82 -34.54 7.66 -24.63
CA ASP A 82 -36.01 7.67 -24.57
C ASP A 82 -36.60 9.09 -24.70
N SER A 83 -35.81 10.12 -24.37
CA SER A 83 -36.20 11.52 -24.47
C SER A 83 -36.13 12.03 -25.93
N ARG A 84 -37.09 11.63 -26.78
CA ARG A 84 -37.32 12.26 -28.10
C ARG A 84 -37.96 13.65 -27.99
N ASP A 85 -38.49 14.03 -26.84
CA ASP A 85 -39.02 15.37 -26.57
C ASP A 85 -37.97 16.30 -25.94
N ILE A 86 -37.46 17.24 -26.74
CA ILE A 86 -36.43 18.23 -26.37
C ILE A 86 -36.94 19.22 -25.30
N SER A 87 -38.25 19.35 -25.13
CA SER A 87 -38.90 20.41 -24.34
C SER A 87 -38.83 20.22 -22.81
N HIS A 88 -38.61 18.99 -22.31
CA HIS A 88 -38.60 18.68 -20.87
C HIS A 88 -37.35 17.91 -20.44
N ARG A 89 -36.18 18.34 -20.89
CA ARG A 89 -34.89 17.80 -20.43
C ARG A 89 -34.57 18.32 -19.03
N GLU A 90 -35.18 17.72 -18.01
CA GLU A 90 -34.85 18.04 -16.62
C GLU A 90 -33.37 17.69 -16.33
N PRO A 91 -32.62 18.57 -15.64
CA PRO A 91 -31.24 18.30 -15.25
C PRO A 91 -31.18 17.12 -14.27
N ASN A 92 -30.76 15.97 -14.78
CA ASN A 92 -30.71 14.74 -13.99
C ASN A 92 -29.48 14.73 -13.07
N TRP A 93 -29.74 14.76 -11.77
CA TRP A 93 -28.77 14.51 -10.70
C TRP A 93 -28.01 13.19 -10.87
N PHE A 94 -28.57 12.22 -11.63
CA PHE A 94 -27.90 10.99 -12.04
C PHE A 94 -26.60 11.20 -12.84
N ASN A 95 -26.49 12.26 -13.66
CA ASN A 95 -25.23 12.57 -14.36
C ASN A 95 -24.13 12.94 -13.35
N PHE A 96 -24.47 13.77 -12.36
CA PHE A 96 -23.54 14.19 -11.32
C PHE A 96 -23.08 12.97 -10.50
N LEU A 97 -24.03 12.13 -10.10
CA LEU A 97 -23.73 10.94 -9.31
C LEU A 97 -22.87 9.93 -10.09
N ALA A 98 -23.15 9.71 -11.37
CA ALA A 98 -22.33 8.83 -12.23
C ALA A 98 -20.87 9.31 -12.31
N ILE A 99 -20.66 10.62 -12.49
CA ILE A 99 -19.31 11.21 -12.54
C ILE A 99 -18.61 11.05 -11.18
N MET A 100 -19.28 11.38 -10.08
CA MET A 100 -18.69 11.27 -8.73
C MET A 100 -18.35 9.83 -8.37
N CYS A 101 -19.19 8.86 -8.69
CA CYS A 101 -18.90 7.44 -8.48
C CYS A 101 -17.75 6.94 -9.36
N SER A 102 -17.65 7.39 -10.61
CA SER A 102 -16.51 7.05 -11.48
C SER A 102 -15.19 7.62 -10.93
N ILE A 103 -15.18 8.86 -10.47
CA ILE A 103 -14.00 9.48 -9.85
C ILE A 103 -13.63 8.77 -8.55
N ALA A 104 -14.61 8.47 -7.68
CA ALA A 104 -14.39 7.76 -6.44
C ALA A 104 -13.81 6.35 -6.66
N TRP A 105 -14.30 5.61 -7.66
CA TRP A 105 -13.74 4.31 -8.01
C TRP A 105 -12.29 4.43 -8.49
N LEU A 106 -12.00 5.35 -9.42
CA LEU A 106 -10.64 5.59 -9.93
C LEU A 106 -9.68 6.01 -8.80
N ALA A 107 -10.11 6.94 -7.95
CA ALA A 107 -9.34 7.40 -6.80
C ALA A 107 -9.08 6.27 -5.81
N GLY A 108 -10.07 5.40 -5.57
CA GLY A 108 -9.92 4.22 -4.70
C GLY A 108 -8.91 3.22 -5.24
N VAL A 109 -8.91 2.97 -6.56
CA VAL A 109 -7.93 2.09 -7.21
C VAL A 109 -6.52 2.67 -7.09
N VAL A 110 -6.34 3.94 -7.43
CA VAL A 110 -5.02 4.60 -7.37
C VAL A 110 -4.49 4.64 -5.94
N ALA A 111 -5.31 5.08 -4.98
CA ALA A 111 -4.91 5.15 -3.57
C ALA A 111 -4.62 3.75 -2.98
N GLY A 112 -5.44 2.75 -3.32
CA GLY A 112 -5.23 1.38 -2.87
C GLY A 112 -3.92 0.78 -3.41
N LEU A 113 -3.68 0.89 -4.72
CA LEU A 113 -2.44 0.40 -5.34
C LEU A 113 -1.20 1.15 -4.84
N TYR A 114 -1.29 2.48 -4.69
CA TYR A 114 -0.19 3.27 -4.15
C TYR A 114 0.17 2.82 -2.72
N THR A 115 -0.83 2.64 -1.86
CA THR A 115 -0.64 2.17 -0.50
C THR A 115 -0.06 0.76 -0.47
N TRP A 116 -0.54 -0.11 -1.37
CA TRP A 116 -0.04 -1.46 -1.54
C TRP A 116 1.46 -1.49 -1.86
N PHE A 117 1.88 -0.83 -2.94
CA PHE A 117 3.29 -0.86 -3.38
C PHE A 117 4.22 -0.11 -2.42
N SER A 118 3.75 0.96 -1.78
CA SER A 118 4.61 1.80 -0.94
C SER A 118 4.79 1.23 0.46
N TYR A 119 3.77 0.56 1.01
CA TYR A 119 3.74 0.19 2.44
C TYR A 119 3.45 -1.29 2.68
N MET A 120 2.42 -1.84 2.05
CA MET A 120 1.97 -3.20 2.39
C MET A 120 2.87 -4.28 1.79
N LEU A 121 3.35 -4.11 0.56
CA LEU A 121 4.27 -5.04 -0.09
C LEU A 121 5.56 -5.25 0.73
N PRO A 122 6.33 -4.20 1.09
CA PRO A 122 7.55 -4.39 1.88
C PRO A 122 7.26 -4.92 3.29
N TYR A 123 6.07 -4.63 3.84
CA TYR A 123 5.64 -5.19 5.12
C TYR A 123 5.43 -6.71 5.03
N PHE A 124 4.67 -7.19 4.04
CA PHE A 124 4.40 -8.63 3.88
C PHE A 124 5.64 -9.40 3.43
N GLU A 125 6.51 -8.80 2.62
CA GLU A 125 7.81 -9.40 2.29
C GLU A 125 8.60 -9.65 3.58
N LYS A 126 8.71 -8.64 4.46
CA LYS A 126 9.38 -8.75 5.78
C LYS A 126 8.73 -9.77 6.71
N GLU A 127 7.40 -9.85 6.72
CA GLU A 127 6.67 -10.82 7.53
C GLU A 127 6.82 -12.26 7.00
N SER A 128 7.02 -12.42 5.69
CA SER A 128 7.12 -13.75 5.05
C SER A 128 8.48 -14.42 5.22
N LEU A 129 9.53 -13.69 5.62
CA LEU A 129 10.85 -14.32 5.79
C LEU A 129 10.86 -15.23 7.03
N ALA A 130 11.56 -16.35 6.90
CA ALA A 130 11.71 -17.28 8.01
C ALA A 130 12.59 -16.67 9.11
N ILE A 131 12.20 -16.95 10.36
CA ILE A 131 13.05 -16.75 11.54
C ILE A 131 13.57 -18.14 11.92
N LEU A 132 14.87 -18.36 11.76
CA LEU A 132 15.50 -19.60 12.23
C LEU A 132 16.14 -19.41 13.59
N THR A 133 15.96 -20.41 14.43
CA THR A 133 16.52 -20.45 15.78
C THR A 133 17.56 -21.55 15.91
N ASN A 134 18.49 -21.40 16.85
CA ASN A 134 19.53 -22.37 17.17
C ASN A 134 20.50 -22.66 16.01
N VAL A 135 20.90 -21.62 15.27
CA VAL A 135 21.88 -21.75 14.18
C VAL A 135 23.30 -21.87 14.74
N ASP A 136 24.00 -22.96 14.42
CA ASP A 136 25.40 -23.18 14.80
C ASP A 136 26.36 -22.64 13.73
N THR A 137 27.14 -21.61 14.08
CA THR A 137 28.04 -20.92 13.15
C THR A 137 29.19 -21.78 12.63
N ARG A 138 29.45 -22.96 13.23
CA ARG A 138 30.51 -23.89 12.78
C ARG A 138 30.10 -24.82 11.65
N ARG A 139 28.81 -25.13 11.57
CA ARG A 139 28.26 -26.10 10.60
C ARG A 139 27.43 -25.43 9.52
N ALA A 140 26.87 -24.29 9.86
CA ALA A 140 25.93 -23.60 9.03
C ALA A 140 26.66 -22.78 7.97
N ALA A 141 26.51 -23.15 6.69
CA ALA A 141 26.97 -22.34 5.57
C ALA A 141 26.06 -21.11 5.39
N GLY A 142 26.64 -19.91 5.23
CA GLY A 142 25.89 -18.66 5.09
C GLY A 142 24.90 -18.67 3.91
N GLY A 143 25.24 -19.39 2.82
CA GLY A 143 24.42 -19.46 1.61
C GLY A 143 23.04 -20.12 1.78
N GLN A 144 22.79 -20.85 2.88
CA GLN A 144 21.49 -21.46 3.13
C GLN A 144 20.50 -20.53 3.84
N PHE A 145 20.92 -19.30 4.19
CA PHE A 145 20.13 -18.33 4.95
C PHE A 145 19.79 -17.06 4.15
N LEU A 146 19.80 -17.15 2.82
CA LEU A 146 19.56 -16.00 1.92
C LEU A 146 18.10 -15.53 1.90
N ASP A 147 17.16 -16.36 2.36
CA ASP A 147 15.71 -16.12 2.38
C ASP A 147 15.17 -15.83 3.79
N MET A 148 16.05 -15.50 4.74
CA MET A 148 15.70 -15.32 6.15
C MET A 148 15.72 -13.89 6.59
N GLY A 149 14.77 -13.56 7.47
CA GLY A 149 14.56 -12.21 7.98
C GLY A 149 15.30 -11.98 9.28
N ALA A 150 15.50 -13.04 10.07
CA ALA A 150 16.27 -13.01 11.30
C ALA A 150 16.84 -14.40 11.61
N LEU A 151 18.03 -14.40 12.22
CA LEU A 151 18.69 -15.59 12.72
C LEU A 151 18.89 -15.44 14.23
N GLU A 152 18.47 -16.46 14.97
CA GLU A 152 18.82 -16.64 16.37
C GLU A 152 19.87 -17.75 16.46
N PHE A 153 21.06 -17.37 16.89
CA PHE A 153 22.19 -18.26 16.99
C PHE A 153 22.04 -19.23 18.18
N ALA A 154 22.70 -20.39 18.08
CA ALA A 154 22.73 -21.36 19.17
C ALA A 154 23.36 -20.76 20.44
N PRO A 155 22.99 -21.26 21.64
CA PRO A 155 23.60 -20.82 22.88
C PRO A 155 25.13 -20.95 22.84
N ARG A 156 25.84 -20.00 23.48
CA ARG A 156 27.31 -19.88 23.44
C ARG A 156 27.86 -19.44 22.09
N THR A 157 27.16 -18.53 21.42
CA THR A 157 27.67 -17.81 20.25
C THR A 157 27.95 -16.39 20.67
N ASP A 158 29.17 -15.93 20.42
CA ASP A 158 29.65 -14.60 20.79
C ASP A 158 30.34 -13.94 19.60
N VAL A 159 30.38 -12.62 19.63
CA VAL A 159 31.19 -11.84 18.70
C VAL A 159 32.66 -11.97 19.10
N ASN A 160 33.53 -12.36 18.16
CA ASN A 160 34.96 -12.46 18.43
C ASN A 160 35.63 -11.10 18.30
N GLU A 161 35.73 -10.38 19.42
CA GLU A 161 36.28 -9.03 19.47
C GLU A 161 37.74 -8.95 19.01
N SER A 162 38.52 -10.03 19.17
CA SER A 162 39.93 -10.05 18.77
C SER A 162 40.13 -9.88 17.26
N LEU A 163 39.12 -10.26 16.47
CA LEU A 163 39.12 -10.19 15.01
C LEU A 163 38.33 -8.97 14.49
N THR A 164 37.94 -8.06 15.37
CA THR A 164 37.27 -6.82 14.97
C THR A 164 38.16 -5.99 14.05
N MET A 165 37.56 -5.47 12.99
CA MET A 165 38.16 -4.53 12.05
C MET A 165 37.24 -3.32 11.89
N GLY A 166 37.84 -2.16 11.60
CA GLY A 166 37.09 -0.93 11.38
C GLY A 166 37.71 -0.07 10.30
N TYR A 167 36.86 0.58 9.51
CA TYR A 167 37.24 1.54 8.47
C TYR A 167 36.55 2.88 8.72
N LYS A 168 37.27 3.99 8.65
CA LYS A 168 36.73 5.32 8.97
C LYS A 168 36.66 6.20 7.72
N ASP A 169 35.43 6.57 7.35
CA ASP A 169 35.14 7.56 6.31
C ASP A 169 33.93 8.41 6.75
N GLY A 170 34.22 9.49 7.47
CA GLY A 170 33.21 10.23 8.26
C GLY A 170 32.74 9.45 9.49
N ASN A 171 32.05 8.33 9.25
CA ASN A 171 31.64 7.37 10.26
C ASN A 171 32.63 6.20 10.37
N LEU A 172 32.68 5.56 11.54
CA LEU A 172 33.46 4.34 11.74
C LEU A 172 32.60 3.12 11.38
N TYR A 173 32.91 2.48 10.27
CA TYR A 173 32.31 1.22 9.85
C TYR A 173 33.04 0.07 10.53
N CYS A 174 32.31 -0.80 11.21
CA CYS A 174 32.82 -1.86 12.06
C CYS A 174 32.36 -3.21 11.57
N VAL A 175 33.26 -4.19 11.59
CA VAL A 175 32.95 -5.59 11.28
C VAL A 175 33.63 -6.51 12.29
N ALA A 176 32.92 -7.54 12.76
CA ALA A 176 33.46 -8.57 13.65
C ALA A 176 32.79 -9.93 13.38
N PRO A 177 33.55 -11.05 13.35
CA PRO A 177 32.97 -12.36 13.07
C PRO A 177 32.22 -12.93 14.29
N ILE A 178 31.13 -13.65 14.05
CA ILE A 178 30.31 -14.32 15.07
C ILE A 178 30.76 -15.78 15.16
N VAL A 179 31.17 -16.23 16.36
CA VAL A 179 31.75 -17.55 16.58
C VAL A 179 31.12 -18.27 17.77
N THR A 180 30.99 -19.59 17.70
CA THR A 180 30.57 -20.38 18.88
C THR A 180 31.73 -20.47 19.89
N SER A 181 31.59 -19.79 21.03
CA SER A 181 32.51 -19.79 22.18
C SER A 181 32.32 -21.07 23.02
N GLY A 182 33.40 -21.73 23.44
CA GLY A 182 33.31 -22.78 24.47
C GLY A 182 32.86 -24.20 24.05
N GLY A 183 33.49 -24.76 23.02
CA GLY A 183 33.56 -26.22 22.82
C GLY A 183 34.97 -26.72 23.17
N VAL A 184 35.08 -27.87 23.84
CA VAL A 184 36.33 -28.46 24.44
C VAL A 184 37.52 -28.63 23.46
N ASN A 185 37.32 -28.39 22.16
CA ASN A 185 38.37 -28.24 21.16
C ASN A 185 38.07 -27.01 20.30
N SER A 186 38.35 -25.81 20.82
CA SER A 186 38.14 -24.54 20.09
C SER A 186 39.24 -24.33 19.05
N THR A 187 39.28 -25.19 18.03
CA THR A 187 39.97 -24.90 16.78
C THR A 187 39.25 -23.75 16.08
N PRO A 188 39.96 -22.71 15.61
CA PRO A 188 39.36 -21.69 14.76
C PRO A 188 38.67 -22.36 13.57
N PRO A 189 37.44 -21.96 13.22
CA PRO A 189 36.81 -22.49 12.01
C PRO A 189 37.65 -22.10 10.79
N ALA A 190 37.67 -22.97 9.77
CA ALA A 190 38.45 -22.73 8.55
C ALA A 190 37.95 -21.51 7.74
N PHE A 191 36.70 -21.12 7.94
CA PHE A 191 36.04 -19.99 7.32
C PHE A 191 35.03 -19.36 8.30
N TYR A 192 34.75 -18.07 8.11
CA TYR A 192 33.75 -17.32 8.88
C TYR A 192 32.65 -16.86 7.92
N ASP A 193 31.45 -17.41 8.08
CA ASP A 193 30.30 -17.05 7.23
C ASP A 193 29.44 -15.95 7.86
N PHE A 194 29.44 -15.83 9.18
CA PHE A 194 28.61 -14.88 9.93
C PHE A 194 29.43 -13.71 10.47
N TRP A 195 28.98 -12.50 10.17
CA TRP A 195 29.65 -11.27 10.53
C TRP A 195 28.64 -10.27 11.11
N ALA A 196 28.96 -9.71 12.26
CA ALA A 196 28.28 -8.55 12.79
C ALA A 196 28.87 -7.29 12.13
N VAL A 197 27.99 -6.45 11.60
CA VAL A 197 28.37 -5.21 10.91
C VAL A 197 27.61 -4.05 11.54
N GLY A 198 28.30 -2.95 11.82
CA GLY A 198 27.69 -1.80 12.47
C GLY A 198 28.44 -0.51 12.20
N VAL A 199 27.83 0.61 12.58
CA VAL A 199 28.44 1.94 12.47
C VAL A 199 28.64 2.50 13.87
N ASN A 200 29.86 2.95 14.16
CA ASN A 200 30.30 3.48 15.44
C ASN A 200 30.11 2.50 16.63
N CYS A 201 30.13 1.18 16.36
CA CYS A 201 29.96 0.14 17.37
C CYS A 201 31.26 -0.54 17.86
N CYS A 202 32.44 -0.08 17.43
CA CYS A 202 33.68 -0.81 17.72
C CYS A 202 34.86 0.10 18.04
N ASN A 203 35.85 -0.48 18.71
CA ASN A 203 37.20 0.06 18.77
C ASN A 203 38.13 -0.85 17.94
N PRO A 204 38.64 -0.38 16.78
CA PRO A 204 39.55 -1.17 15.97
C PRO A 204 40.98 -1.24 16.56
N PHE A 205 41.29 -0.40 17.54
CA PHE A 205 42.58 -0.35 18.23
C PHE A 205 42.54 -1.13 19.54
N ALA A 206 43.70 -1.53 20.06
CA ALA A 206 43.77 -2.26 21.33
C ALA A 206 43.38 -1.35 22.53
N PRO A 207 42.51 -1.80 23.45
CA PRO A 207 41.78 -3.08 23.45
C PRO A 207 40.64 -3.07 22.42
N LYS A 208 40.63 -4.11 21.58
CA LYS A 208 39.59 -4.29 20.57
C LYS A 208 38.28 -4.64 21.26
N LEU A 209 37.20 -4.01 20.83
CA LEU A 209 35.87 -4.17 21.39
C LEU A 209 34.84 -4.08 20.26
N PHE A 210 33.77 -4.87 20.35
CA PHE A 210 32.60 -4.74 19.47
C PHE A 210 31.32 -4.78 20.31
N ALA A 211 30.60 -3.66 20.36
CA ALA A 211 29.34 -3.54 21.06
C ALA A 211 28.37 -2.69 20.22
N CYS A 212 27.35 -3.34 19.64
CA CYS A 212 26.20 -2.68 19.03
C CYS A 212 24.97 -2.91 19.90
N GLY A 213 24.22 -1.86 20.20
CA GLY A 213 22.99 -1.95 21.01
C GLY A 213 22.84 -0.76 21.95
N GLU A 214 21.70 -0.68 22.63
CA GLU A 214 21.55 0.25 23.74
C GLU A 214 22.45 -0.23 24.90
N PRO A 215 23.19 0.67 25.55
CA PRO A 215 24.29 0.33 26.46
C PRO A 215 23.91 -0.44 27.75
N ASN A 216 22.64 -0.83 27.93
CA ASN A 216 22.12 -1.48 29.13
C ASN A 216 21.26 -2.74 28.88
N ASP A 217 21.18 -3.23 27.63
CA ASP A 217 20.51 -4.51 27.36
C ASP A 217 21.56 -5.62 27.25
N ASP A 218 21.71 -6.40 28.31
CA ASP A 218 22.51 -7.65 28.29
C ASP A 218 21.91 -8.71 27.34
N GLU A 219 20.67 -8.48 26.89
CA GLU A 219 19.95 -9.25 25.88
C GLU A 219 19.84 -8.48 24.55
N ALA A 220 20.73 -7.49 24.32
CA ALA A 220 20.81 -6.77 23.06
C ALA A 220 21.09 -7.75 21.92
N ARG A 221 20.00 -8.22 21.32
CA ARG A 221 20.02 -8.88 20.02
C ARG A 221 20.76 -7.94 19.10
N CYS A 222 21.97 -8.31 18.70
CA CYS A 222 22.64 -7.62 17.61
C CYS A 222 21.79 -7.85 16.37
N ILE A 223 20.82 -6.97 16.12
CA ILE A 223 20.03 -6.94 14.89
C ILE A 223 21.01 -6.46 13.82
N CYS A 224 21.69 -7.43 13.19
CA CYS A 224 22.58 -7.22 12.05
C CYS A 224 21.76 -7.29 10.76
#